data_AF-A0A0G0K2R7-F1
#
_entry.id   AF-A0A0G0K2R7-F1
#
_cell.length_a   1.000
_cell.length_b   1.000
_cell.length_c   1.000
_cell.angle_alpha   90.00
_cell.angle_beta   90.00
_cell.angle_gamma   90.00
#
_symmetry.space_group_name_H-M   'P 1'
#
loop_
_entity.id
_entity.type
_entity.pdbx_description
1 polymer ?
#
loop_
_entity_poly.entity_id
_entity_poly.type
_entity_poly.pdbx_seq_one_letter_code
_entity_poly.pdbx_strand_id
1 'polypeptide(L)' 'EPKIVIEVLADEITRSPLHTAGKSETEPGYALRFPRLVKFRNDKKAEEATEVSEIKRLYELQYKKK' A
#
# COMPACT_ATOMS: atom_id res chain seq x y z
N GLU A 1 -8.40 14.32 -11.11
CA GLU A 1 -6.95 14.06 -10.98
C GLU A 1 -6.61 13.77 -9.52
N PRO A 2 -5.73 12.79 -9.25
CA PRO A 2 -5.19 12.56 -7.90
C PRO A 2 -4.24 13.71 -7.51
N LYS A 3 -4.40 14.27 -6.30
CA LYS A 3 -3.64 15.46 -5.85
C LYS A 3 -3.18 15.41 -4.40
N ILE A 4 -3.94 14.72 -3.54
CA ILE A 4 -3.67 14.69 -2.11
C ILE A 4 -2.95 13.38 -1.79
N VAL A 5 -1.77 13.49 -1.17
CA VAL A 5 -1.01 12.36 -0.65
C VAL A 5 -1.12 12.33 0.86
N ILE A 6 -1.34 11.15 1.42
CA ILE A 6 -1.39 10.93 2.86
C ILE A 6 -0.42 9.84 3.28
N GLU A 7 0.08 9.96 4.49
CA GLU A 7 0.83 8.91 5.18
C GLU A 7 -0.15 8.06 5.97
N VAL A 8 -0.12 6.75 5.72
CA VAL A 8 -1.02 5.77 6.33
C VAL A 8 -0.20 4.73 7.07
N LEU A 9 -0.54 4.52 8.34
CA LEU A 9 -0.01 3.43 9.15
C LEU A 9 -0.96 2.24 9.08
N ALA A 10 -0.42 1.02 9.01
CA ALA A 10 -1.18 -0.22 8.99
C ALA A 10 -0.46 -1.30 9.79
N ASP A 11 -1.20 -2.30 10.26
CA ASP A 11 -0.63 -3.39 11.06
C ASP A 11 0.06 -4.43 10.16
N GLU A 12 -0.58 -4.76 9.05
CA GLU A 12 -0.06 -5.66 8.01
C GLU A 12 -0.65 -5.29 6.64
N ILE A 13 0.03 -5.74 5.59
CA ILE A 13 -0.43 -5.77 4.22
C ILE A 13 -1.06 -7.14 3.97
N THR A 14 -2.29 -7.18 3.47
CA THR A 14 -3.03 -8.41 3.17
C THR A 14 -3.43 -8.48 1.71
N ARG A 15 -3.84 -9.67 1.26
CA ARG A 15 -4.43 -9.90 -0.06
C ARG A 15 -5.95 -9.66 0.00
N SER A 16 -6.49 -8.90 -0.96
CA SER A 16 -7.89 -8.48 -1.00
C SER A 16 -8.46 -8.47 -2.43
N PRO A 17 -9.62 -9.11 -2.70
CA PRO A 17 -10.22 -9.14 -4.04
C PRO A 17 -10.76 -7.76 -4.50
N LEU A 18 -11.09 -6.89 -3.55
CA LEU A 18 -11.67 -5.56 -3.78
C LEU A 18 -10.64 -4.50 -4.20
N HIS A 19 -9.36 -4.71 -3.90
CA HIS A 19 -8.31 -3.73 -4.15
C HIS A 19 -7.54 -4.08 -5.42
N THR A 20 -7.16 -3.06 -6.18
CA THR A 20 -6.51 -3.22 -7.50
C THR A 20 -4.99 -3.08 -7.44
N ALA A 21 -4.43 -2.49 -6.37
CA ALA A 21 -2.99 -2.33 -6.21
C ALA A 21 -2.30 -3.71 -6.26
N GLY A 22 -1.46 -3.95 -7.27
CA GLY A 22 -0.76 -5.22 -7.44
C GLY A 22 -1.64 -6.43 -7.77
N LYS A 23 -2.89 -6.20 -8.19
CA LYS A 23 -3.79 -7.26 -8.66
C LYS A 23 -3.30 -7.82 -10.00
N SER A 24 -3.33 -9.14 -10.16
CA SER A 24 -3.04 -9.84 -11.41
C SER A 24 -4.24 -10.72 -11.80
N GLU A 25 -4.12 -11.46 -12.92
CA GLU A 25 -5.14 -12.43 -13.33
C GLU A 25 -5.28 -13.59 -12.31
N THR A 26 -4.20 -13.90 -11.60
CA THR A 26 -4.11 -15.06 -10.71
C THR A 26 -4.14 -14.68 -9.23
N GLU A 27 -3.75 -13.45 -8.88
CA GLU A 27 -3.65 -13.00 -7.49
C GLU A 27 -4.50 -11.76 -7.21
N PRO A 28 -5.23 -11.73 -6.08
CA PRO A 28 -5.93 -10.52 -5.63
C PRO A 28 -4.94 -9.39 -5.29
N GLY A 29 -5.41 -8.14 -5.31
CA GLY A 29 -4.56 -6.99 -4.98
C GLY A 29 -4.20 -6.91 -3.51
N TYR A 30 -3.37 -5.94 -3.17
CA TYR A 30 -2.94 -5.65 -1.80
C TYR A 30 -3.90 -4.67 -1.12
N ALA A 31 -4.10 -4.89 0.17
CA ALA A 31 -4.83 -3.99 1.07
C ALA A 31 -4.02 -3.77 2.35
N LEU A 32 -4.31 -2.65 3.00
CA LEU A 32 -3.76 -2.34 4.32
C LEU A 32 -4.76 -2.78 5.40
N ARG A 33 -4.31 -3.55 6.38
CA ARG A 33 -5.13 -3.94 7.54
C ARG A 33 -5.07 -2.86 8.62
N PHE A 34 -6.25 -2.47 9.10
CA PHE A 34 -6.42 -1.40 10.09
C PHE A 34 -5.66 -0.10 9.73
N PRO A 35 -5.94 0.47 8.54
CA PRO A 35 -5.27 1.69 8.09
C PRO A 35 -5.65 2.87 8.96
N ARG A 36 -4.64 3.65 9.35
CA ARG A 36 -4.76 4.85 10.20
C ARG A 36 -4.10 6.02 9.51
N LEU A 37 -4.83 7.12 9.35
CA LEU A 37 -4.27 8.36 8.84
C LEU A 37 -3.26 8.91 9.85
N VAL A 38 -2.02 9.12 9.40
CA VAL A 38 -0.96 9.71 10.22
C VAL A 38 -0.83 11.19 9.91
N LYS A 39 -0.65 11.54 8.63
CA LYS A 39 -0.36 12.92 8.22
C LYS A 39 -0.72 13.16 6.75
N PHE A 40 -1.06 14.40 6.42
CA PHE A 40 -1.10 14.88 5.04
C PHE A 40 0.30 15.23 4.54
N ARG A 41 0.69 14.66 3.40
CA ARG A 41 2.01 14.86 2.76
C ARG A 41 1.92 15.95 1.72
N ASN A 42 1.79 17.19 2.18
CA ASN A 42 1.80 18.38 1.31
C ASN A 42 3.15 18.60 0.62
N ASP A 43 4.19 17.90 1.09
CA ASP A 43 5.53 17.85 0.53
C ASP A 43 5.67 16.87 -0.66
N LYS A 44 4.64 16.08 -0.97
CA LYS A 44 4.67 15.06 -2.03
C LYS A 44 3.61 15.27 -3.10
N LYS A 45 3.97 14.98 -4.34
CA LYS A 45 3.03 14.86 -5.47
C LYS A 45 2.43 13.45 -5.55
N ALA A 46 1.33 13.31 -6.28
CA ALA A 46 0.62 12.04 -6.43
C ALA A 46 1.51 10.93 -7.04
N GLU A 47 2.43 11.30 -7.94
CA GLU A 47 3.38 10.40 -8.59
C GLU A 47 4.52 9.96 -7.65
N GLU A 48 4.70 10.62 -6.51
CA GLU A 48 5.70 10.31 -5.48
C GLU A 48 5.11 9.52 -4.30
N ALA A 49 3.85 9.08 -4.44
CA ALA A 49 3.23 8.14 -3.52
C ALA A 49 3.90 6.77 -3.61
N THR A 50 3.70 5.95 -2.58
CA THR A 50 4.28 4.60 -2.51
C THR A 50 3.85 3.75 -3.71
N GLU A 51 4.81 3.17 -4.40
CA GLU A 51 4.58 2.34 -5.57
C GLU A 51 4.08 0.94 -5.19
N VAL A 52 3.40 0.30 -6.13
CA VAL A 52 2.97 -1.10 -6.00
C VAL A 52 4.17 -2.05 -5.83
N SER A 53 5.30 -1.73 -6.45
CA SER A 53 6.57 -2.47 -6.33
C SER A 53 7.07 -2.47 -4.88
N GLU A 54 6.98 -1.32 -4.21
CA GLU A 54 7.33 -1.14 -2.80
C GLU A 54 6.36 -1.88 -1.88
N ILE A 55 5.05 -1.80 -2.15
CA ILE A 55 4.02 -2.55 -1.39
C ILE A 55 4.29 -4.06 -1.46
N LYS A 56 4.59 -4.59 -2.66
CA LYS A 56 4.93 -6.00 -2.84
C LYS A 56 6.16 -6.39 -2.01
N ARG A 57 7.22 -5.58 -2.08
CA ARG A 57 8.44 -5.80 -1.29
C ARG A 57 8.15 -5.80 0.20
N LEU A 58 7.36 -4.85 0.69
CA LEU A 58 6.96 -4.78 2.10
C LEU A 58 6.17 -6.02 2.50
N TYR A 59 5.20 -6.45 1.68
CA TYR A 59 4.40 -7.65 1.92
C TYR A 59 5.28 -8.91 2.06
N GLU A 60 6.24 -9.12 1.15
CA GLU A 60 7.18 -10.24 1.20
C GLU A 60 8.05 -10.24 2.47
N LEU A 61 8.44 -9.05 2.94
CA LEU A 61 9.25 -8.90 4.16
C LEU A 61 8.47 -9.27 5.44
N GLN A 62 7.14 -9.11 5.48
CA GLN A 62 6.33 -9.45 6.66
C GLN A 62 6.44 -10.93 7.05
N TYR A 63 6.60 -11.80 6.05
CA TYR A 63 6.65 -13.26 6.25
C TYR A 63 8.07 -13.80 6.27
N LYS A 64 9.07 -12.96 6.05
CA LYS A 64 10.47 -13.36 6.10
C LYS A 64 10.84 -13.54 7.59
N LYS A 65 10.73 -14.79 8.07
CA LYS A 65 11.25 -15.16 9.40
C LYS A 65 12.74 -14.81 9.46
N LYS A 66 13.16 -14.20 10.57
CA LYS A 66 14.58 -14.08 10.94
C LYS A 66 15.18 -15.46 11.16
#